data_AF-A0A7J9YPD5-F1
#
_entry.id   AF-A0A7J9YPD5-F1
#
_cell.length_a   1.000
_cell.length_b   1.000
_cell.length_c   1.000
_cell.angle_alpha   90.00
_cell.angle_beta   90.00
_cell.angle_gamma   90.00
#
_symmetry.space_group_name_H-M   'P 1'
#
loop_
_entity.id
_entity.type
_entity.pdbx_description
1 polymer ?
#
loop_
_entity_poly.entity_id
_entity_poly.type
_entity_poly.pdbx_seq_one_letter_code
_entity_poly.pdbx_strand_id
1 'polypeptide(L)'
;MSPASNVSLHLGRLMVAARHQGRGVGRRAVALLIEHLRAEADAEELLTSCVPGPGGPRGFYLGLGFEDTGRVEGGEVVPRLALGDG
;
A
#
# COMPACT_ATOMS: atom_id res chain seq x y z
N MET A 1 -6.98 19.34 24.18
CA MET A 1 -7.18 18.35 23.10
C MET A 1 -6.18 18.71 22.01
N SER A 2 -5.07 17.98 21.91
CA SER A 2 -4.24 18.06 20.70
C SER A 2 -5.05 17.47 19.54
N PRO A 3 -4.95 18.00 18.31
CA PRO A 3 -5.56 17.33 17.16
C PRO A 3 -5.05 15.88 17.10
N ALA A 4 -5.92 14.94 16.73
CA ALA A 4 -5.56 13.54 16.51
C ALA A 4 -4.32 13.50 15.61
N SER A 5 -3.26 12.84 16.07
CA SER A 5 -2.08 12.62 15.25
C SER A 5 -2.48 11.66 14.15
N ASN A 6 -2.69 12.17 12.93
CA ASN A 6 -2.92 11.31 11.78
C ASN A 6 -1.74 10.33 11.61
N VAL A 7 -2.05 9.04 11.53
CA VAL A 7 -1.05 7.98 11.48
C VAL A 7 -0.83 7.54 10.03
N SER A 8 0.41 7.67 9.55
CA SER A 8 0.87 7.03 8.31
C SER A 8 1.38 5.61 8.60
N LEU A 9 0.79 4.62 7.94
CA LEU A 9 1.17 3.21 8.10
C LEU A 9 2.04 2.74 6.93
N HIS A 10 2.86 1.71 7.16
CA HIS A 10 3.73 1.16 6.12
C HIS A 10 3.57 -0.36 5.95
N LEU A 11 3.24 -0.81 4.73
CA LEU A 11 3.28 -2.21 4.36
C LEU A 11 4.72 -2.62 4.01
N GLY A 12 5.42 -3.18 5.00
CA GLY A 12 6.83 -3.56 4.84
C GLY A 12 7.08 -4.78 3.96
N ARG A 13 6.21 -5.81 3.99
CA ARG A 13 6.34 -7.00 3.13
C ARG A 13 4.99 -7.63 2.80
N LEU A 14 4.84 -8.01 1.53
CA LEU A 14 3.77 -8.88 1.04
C LEU A 14 4.40 -9.95 0.15
N MET A 15 4.30 -11.22 0.55
CA MET A 15 4.85 -12.34 -0.20
C MET A 15 3.76 -13.35 -0.52
N VAL A 16 3.61 -13.67 -1.80
CA VAL A 16 2.73 -14.75 -2.28
C VAL A 16 3.61 -15.83 -2.88
N ALA A 17 3.48 -17.06 -2.36
CA ALA A 17 4.21 -18.21 -2.90
C ALA A 17 3.98 -18.33 -4.41
N ALA A 18 5.02 -18.64 -5.19
CA ALA A 18 4.98 -18.65 -6.66
C ALA A 18 3.78 -19.43 -7.24
N ARG A 19 3.51 -20.63 -6.70
CA ARG A 19 2.36 -21.48 -7.09
C ARG A 19 0.97 -20.84 -6.86
N HIS A 20 0.89 -19.76 -6.10
CA HIS A 20 -0.34 -19.03 -5.79
C HIS A 20 -0.37 -17.62 -6.40
N GLN A 21 0.69 -17.19 -7.09
CA GLN A 21 0.71 -15.92 -7.83
C GLN A 21 -0.23 -15.99 -9.05
N GLY A 22 -0.62 -14.83 -9.58
CA GLY A 22 -1.55 -14.74 -10.73
C GLY A 22 -3.01 -15.12 -10.42
N ARG A 23 -3.32 -15.55 -9.19
CA ARG A 23 -4.67 -15.99 -8.77
C ARG A 23 -5.43 -14.94 -7.95
N GLY A 24 -4.96 -13.70 -7.93
CA GLY A 24 -5.58 -12.60 -7.17
C GLY A 24 -5.34 -12.61 -5.66
N VAL A 25 -4.53 -13.53 -5.13
CA VAL A 25 -4.28 -13.66 -3.67
C VAL A 25 -3.74 -12.37 -3.06
N GLY A 26 -2.69 -11.79 -3.65
CA GLY A 26 -2.13 -10.51 -3.17
C GLY A 26 -3.15 -9.38 -3.23
N ARG A 27 -3.96 -9.33 -4.28
CA ARG A 27 -5.02 -8.32 -4.45
C ARG A 27 -6.05 -8.42 -3.32
N ARG A 28 -6.53 -9.62 -3.03
CA ARG A 28 -7.51 -9.84 -1.95
C ARG A 28 -6.91 -9.57 -0.57
N ALA A 29 -5.66 -9.93 -0.34
CA ALA A 29 -4.96 -9.65 0.92
C ALA A 29 -4.84 -8.15 1.19
N VAL A 30 -4.40 -7.37 0.20
CA VAL A 30 -4.30 -5.90 0.35
C VAL A 30 -5.68 -5.25 0.45
N ALA A 31 -6.68 -5.73 -0.28
CA ALA A 31 -8.05 -5.22 -0.14
C ALA A 31 -8.61 -5.41 1.27
N LEU A 32 -8.39 -6.58 1.88
CA LEU A 32 -8.79 -6.84 3.27
C LEU A 32 -8.04 -5.96 4.27
N LEU A 33 -6.74 -5.73 4.04
CA LEU A 33 -5.96 -4.80 4.84
C LEU A 33 -6.52 -3.38 4.74
N ILE A 34 -6.80 -2.88 3.54
CA ILE A 34 -7.36 -1.53 3.33
C ILE A 34 -8.73 -1.40 4.03
N GLU A 35 -9.60 -2.40 3.87
CA GLU A 35 -10.90 -2.44 4.54
C GLU A 35 -10.76 -2.35 6.07
N HIS A 36 -9.82 -3.10 6.64
CA HIS A 36 -9.52 -3.04 8.06
C HIS A 36 -8.96 -1.67 8.47
N LEU A 37 -7.98 -1.13 7.74
CA LEU A 37 -7.35 0.14 8.09
C LEU A 37 -8.31 1.33 7.98
N ARG A 38 -9.26 1.30 7.04
CA ARG A 38 -10.31 2.34 6.93
C ARG A 38 -11.29 2.32 8.09
N ALA A 39 -11.43 1.19 8.78
CA ALA A 39 -12.24 1.11 9.99
C ALA A 39 -11.53 1.66 11.24
N GLU A 40 -10.21 1.87 11.17
CA GLU A 40 -9.40 2.44 12.25
C GLU A 40 -9.39 3.97 12.14
N ALA A 41 -9.90 4.66 13.17
CA ALA A 41 -10.22 6.10 13.10
C ALA A 41 -9.01 7.05 12.90
N ASP A 42 -7.79 6.57 13.13
CA ASP A 42 -6.58 7.41 13.15
C ASP A 42 -5.65 7.22 11.94
N ALA A 43 -5.95 6.28 11.03
CA ALA A 43 -5.09 5.98 9.87
C ALA A 43 -5.43 6.87 8.67
N GLU A 44 -4.50 7.74 8.26
CA GLU A 44 -4.72 8.66 7.12
C GLU A 44 -4.29 8.04 5.79
N GLU A 45 -3.20 7.28 5.81
CA GLU A 45 -2.61 6.72 4.60
C GLU A 45 -1.86 5.41 4.86
N LEU A 46 -1.76 4.61 3.80
CA LEU A 46 -0.92 3.43 3.71
C LEU A 46 0.18 3.66 2.67
N LEU A 47 1.43 3.61 3.12
CA LEU A 47 2.63 3.67 2.30
C LEU A 47 3.18 2.26 2.06
N THR A 48 3.92 2.09 0.97
CA THR A 48 4.81 0.95 0.76
C THR A 48 5.99 1.40 -0.09
N SER A 49 7.05 0.60 -0.15
CA SER A 49 8.20 0.84 -0.99
C SER A 49 8.43 -0.34 -1.92
N CYS A 50 8.88 -0.06 -3.15
CA CYS A 50 9.30 -1.12 -4.05
C CYS A 50 10.34 -0.71 -5.08
N VAL A 51 11.17 -1.68 -5.47
CA VAL A 51 12.16 -1.51 -6.53
C VAL A 51 11.46 -1.23 -7.87
N PRO A 52 11.81 -0.16 -8.59
CA PRO A 52 11.27 0.13 -9.90
C PRO A 52 11.78 -0.88 -10.95
N GLY A 53 10.92 -1.26 -11.89
CA GLY A 53 11.34 -2.08 -13.02
C GLY A 53 10.19 -2.81 -13.72
N PRO A 54 10.41 -3.30 -14.95
CA PRO A 54 9.45 -4.14 -15.66
C PRO A 54 9.09 -5.38 -14.86
N GLY A 55 7.79 -5.68 -14.73
CA GLY A 55 7.33 -6.82 -13.92
C GLY A 55 7.48 -6.64 -12.41
N GLY A 56 7.92 -5.46 -11.94
CA GLY A 56 7.98 -5.11 -10.52
C GLY A 56 6.60 -4.86 -9.91
N PRO A 57 6.51 -4.78 -8.58
CA PRO A 57 5.23 -4.69 -7.87
C PRO A 57 4.58 -3.30 -7.97
N ARG A 58 5.23 -2.29 -8.56
CA ARG A 58 4.66 -0.95 -8.75
C ARG A 58 3.30 -0.99 -9.45
N GLY A 59 3.20 -1.69 -10.59
CA GLY A 59 1.92 -1.81 -11.32
C GLY A 59 0.83 -2.53 -10.52
N PHE A 60 1.22 -3.44 -9.62
CA PHE A 60 0.30 -4.11 -8.71
C PHE A 60 -0.30 -3.14 -7.68
N TYR A 61 0.51 -2.28 -7.06
CA TYR A 61 0.03 -1.28 -6.11
C TYR A 61 -0.80 -0.18 -6.79
N LEU A 62 -0.39 0.30 -7.95
CA LEU A 62 -1.18 1.29 -8.72
C LEU A 62 -2.56 0.72 -9.09
N GLY A 63 -2.64 -0.56 -9.48
CA GLY A 63 -3.91 -1.25 -9.75
C GLY A 63 -4.80 -1.48 -8.52
N LEU A 64 -4.31 -1.18 -7.32
CA LEU A 64 -5.05 -1.21 -6.06
C LEU A 64 -5.51 0.18 -5.59
N GLY A 65 -5.25 1.23 -6.39
CA GLY A 65 -5.60 2.61 -6.05
C GLY A 65 -4.51 3.36 -5.31
N PHE A 66 -3.31 2.78 -5.16
CA PHE A 66 -2.17 3.58 -4.73
C PHE A 66 -1.77 4.56 -5.83
N GLU A 67 -1.23 5.69 -5.41
CA GLU A 67 -0.72 6.75 -6.28
C GLU A 67 0.78 6.92 -6.06
N ASP A 68 1.50 7.29 -7.11
CA ASP A 68 2.90 7.67 -6.98
C ASP A 68 3.01 8.97 -6.17
N THR A 69 3.86 8.96 -5.15
CA THR A 69 4.18 10.18 -4.39
C THR A 69 5.30 11.01 -5.03
N GLY A 70 6.01 10.44 -6.01
CA GLY A 70 7.27 10.97 -6.54
C GLY A 70 8.48 10.76 -5.63
N ARG A 71 8.31 10.18 -4.42
CA ARG A 71 9.42 9.89 -3.50
C ARG A 71 10.16 8.62 -3.91
N VAL A 72 11.48 8.65 -3.71
CA VAL A 72 12.38 7.51 -3.87
C VAL A 72 13.26 7.38 -2.62
N GLU A 73 13.27 6.21 -2.01
CA GLU A 73 14.02 5.93 -0.78
C GLU A 73 14.85 4.67 -0.97
N GLY A 74 16.18 4.75 -0.81
CA GLY A 74 17.06 3.60 -1.03
C GLY A 74 17.00 3.01 -2.45
N GLY A 75 16.54 3.79 -3.44
CA GLY A 75 16.31 3.32 -4.81
C GLY A 75 14.93 2.71 -5.05
N GLU A 76 14.07 2.66 -4.04
CA GLU A 76 12.69 2.17 -4.14
C GLU A 76 11.71 3.34 -4.27
N VAL A 77 10.70 3.20 -5.14
CA VAL A 77 9.60 4.17 -5.22
C VAL A 77 8.63 3.97 -4.06
N VAL A 78 8.06 5.05 -3.54
CA VAL A 78 7.16 5.01 -2.38
C VAL A 78 5.73 5.40 -2.78
N PRO A 79 4.90 4.47 -3.28
CA PRO A 79 3.48 4.75 -3.53
C PRO A 79 2.68 4.88 -2.23
N ARG A 80 1.61 5.69 -2.26
CA ARG A 80 0.69 5.91 -1.13
C ARG A 80 -0.74 5.58 -1.50
N LEU A 81 -1.55 5.17 -0.53
CA LEU A 81 -3.00 5.08 -0.62
C LEU A 81 -3.61 5.95 0.47
N ALA A 82 -4.47 6.90 0.10
CA ALA A 82 -5.28 7.63 1.08
C ALA A 82 -6.37 6.71 1.66
N LEU A 83 -6.52 6.74 2.99
CA LEU A 83 -7.50 5.96 3.73
C LEU A 83 -8.71 6.79 4.19
N GLY A 84 -8.58 8.12 4.21
CA GLY A 84 -9.69 9.03 4.49
C GLY A 84 -10.81 8.98 3.44
N ASP A 85 -12.00 9.43 3.84
CA ASP A 85 -13.20 9.43 3.00
C ASP A 85 -12.99 10.27 1.73
N GLY A 86 -13.13 9.62 0.57
CA GLY A 86 -13.37 10.24 -0.72
C GLY A 86 -14.85 10.21 -1.07
#